data_AF-A0A537X600-F1
#
_entry.id   AF-A0A537X600-F1
#
_cell.length_a   1.000
_cell.length_b   1.000
_cell.length_c   1.000
_cell.angle_alpha   90.00
_cell.angle_beta   90.00
_cell.angle_gamma   90.00
#
_symmetry.space_group_name_H-M   'P 1'
#
loop_
_entity.id
_entity.type
_entity.pdbx_description
1 polymer ?
#
loop_
_entity_poly.entity_id
_entity_poly.type
_entity_poly.pdbx_seq_one_letter_code
_entity_poly.pdbx_strand_id
1 'polypeptide(L)'
;MAVTRRCRLTVGLCSWVASTSLLSPAAGADTTGGATYTPPPPPPPAFSGPGTTAAALGPLPLSRGQHGVYVRRLQRWLGLVGIKLPGRRWGAFEAQTARAVRRFQRAQGLSKTGSVDPATADALARAIGSLPGLVFPITPLRVVLGPSSWTLDQGVDIPTLNAACGTRAYEVAVGGGTIVKEGIDGFGSQAPVIRLDSGPYAGRYVYYGHAAPALEPVGTHVSAGDPIAEVGCGSVGISSTPHLEIGINEPGGGPCCPSFGATASLVRSLMLSAYSAAGGKPATTARHRRPSTHHTRARRSRRARGSRRARRSGGARR
;
A
#
# COMPACT_ATOMS: atom_id res chain seq x y z
N MET A 1 -32.70 -42.48 -36.58
CA MET A 1 -34.04 -42.47 -35.94
C MET A 1 -34.24 -41.09 -35.32
N ALA A 2 -35.08 -40.28 -35.94
CA ALA A 2 -35.39 -38.92 -35.52
C ALA A 2 -36.62 -38.93 -34.59
N VAL A 3 -36.58 -38.14 -33.51
CA VAL A 3 -37.80 -37.77 -32.78
C VAL A 3 -37.78 -36.26 -32.56
N THR A 4 -38.40 -35.57 -33.51
CA THR A 4 -38.89 -34.20 -33.38
C THR A 4 -40.11 -34.17 -32.48
N ARG A 5 -40.14 -33.27 -31.49
CA ARG A 5 -41.39 -32.81 -30.87
C ARG A 5 -41.58 -31.33 -31.16
N ARG A 6 -42.43 -31.07 -32.17
CA ARG A 6 -43.13 -29.81 -32.38
C ARG A 6 -44.33 -29.77 -31.44
N CYS A 7 -44.55 -28.66 -30.75
CA CYS A 7 -45.88 -28.32 -30.23
C CYS A 7 -46.30 -26.97 -30.79
N ARG A 8 -47.53 -26.96 -31.30
CA ARG A 8 -48.13 -25.99 -32.22
C ARG A 8 -48.67 -24.78 -31.48
N LEU A 9 -48.58 -23.62 -32.14
CA LEU A 9 -49.48 -22.49 -31.93
C LEU A 9 -50.92 -22.90 -32.25
N THR A 10 -51.86 -22.53 -31.39
CA THR A 10 -53.27 -22.36 -31.76
C THR A 10 -53.75 -21.00 -31.27
N VAL A 11 -54.18 -20.20 -32.24
CA VAL A 11 -54.90 -18.93 -32.11
C VAL A 11 -56.32 -19.22 -31.61
N GLY A 12 -56.78 -18.43 -30.64
CA GLY A 12 -58.17 -18.41 -30.21
C GLY A 12 -58.54 -17.01 -29.72
N LEU A 13 -59.28 -16.27 -30.56
CA LEU A 13 -59.97 -15.04 -30.19
C LEU A 13 -61.03 -15.35 -29.13
N CYS A 14 -61.15 -14.51 -28.10
CA CYS A 14 -62.45 -14.16 -27.54
C CYS A 14 -62.42 -12.78 -26.89
N SER A 15 -63.52 -12.07 -27.07
CA SER A 15 -63.70 -10.63 -26.95
C SER A 15 -63.63 -10.06 -25.53
N TRP A 16 -63.45 -8.75 -25.54
CA TRP A 16 -63.41 -7.79 -24.45
C TRP A 16 -64.64 -7.81 -23.53
N VAL A 17 -64.39 -7.64 -22.23
CA VAL A 17 -65.31 -6.94 -21.33
C VAL A 17 -64.50 -5.88 -20.60
N ALA A 18 -64.85 -4.61 -20.85
CA ALA A 18 -64.30 -3.47 -20.16
C ALA A 18 -64.74 -3.46 -18.70
N SER A 19 -63.80 -3.31 -17.77
CA SER A 19 -64.09 -2.86 -16.41
C SER A 19 -63.26 -1.60 -16.17
N THR A 20 -63.99 -0.48 -16.14
CA THR A 20 -63.48 0.86 -15.81
C THR A 20 -63.09 0.91 -14.34
N SER A 21 -61.80 0.83 -14.05
CA SER A 21 -61.26 1.27 -12.75
C SER A 21 -60.92 2.75 -12.85
N LEU A 22 -61.66 3.55 -12.09
CA LEU A 22 -61.53 4.99 -11.97
C LEU A 22 -60.12 5.36 -11.49
N LEU A 23 -59.49 6.27 -12.24
CA LEU A 23 -58.29 7.01 -11.84
C LEU A 23 -58.65 7.88 -10.62
N SER A 24 -58.03 7.63 -9.47
CA SER A 24 -57.99 8.60 -8.37
C SER A 24 -56.82 9.56 -8.58
N PRO A 25 -57.00 10.87 -8.31
CA PRO A 25 -55.93 11.85 -8.42
C PRO A 25 -54.93 11.69 -7.29
N ALA A 26 -53.65 11.91 -7.61
CA ALA A 26 -52.55 11.95 -6.67
C ALA A 26 -52.78 13.03 -5.61
N ALA A 27 -52.94 12.61 -4.35
CA ALA A 27 -52.81 13.49 -3.20
C ALA A 27 -51.31 13.68 -2.91
N GLY A 28 -50.89 14.94 -2.87
CA GLY A 28 -49.55 15.32 -2.42
C GLY A 28 -49.31 14.89 -0.98
N ALA A 29 -48.10 14.41 -0.73
CA ALA A 29 -47.51 14.35 0.60
C ALA A 29 -46.09 14.88 0.46
N ASP A 30 -45.98 16.19 0.62
CA ASP A 30 -44.79 16.81 1.16
C ASP A 30 -44.69 16.32 2.61
N THR A 31 -43.69 15.49 2.91
CA THR A 31 -43.33 15.17 4.29
C THR A 31 -41.83 15.00 4.34
N THR A 32 -41.21 16.07 4.82
CA THR A 32 -39.86 16.18 5.33
C THR A 32 -39.57 15.06 6.34
N GLY A 33 -39.21 13.89 5.84
CA GLY A 33 -38.57 12.83 6.61
C GLY A 33 -37.14 13.20 6.89
N GLY A 34 -36.92 13.98 7.95
CA GLY A 34 -35.60 14.24 8.53
C GLY A 34 -35.01 12.95 9.10
N ALA A 35 -34.48 12.08 8.24
CA ALA A 35 -33.53 11.07 8.66
C ALA A 35 -32.28 11.82 9.14
N THR A 36 -32.08 11.85 10.45
CA THR A 36 -30.84 12.30 11.06
C THR A 36 -29.71 11.42 10.57
N TYR A 37 -29.08 11.83 9.46
CA TYR A 37 -27.81 11.29 9.02
C TYR A 37 -26.80 11.55 10.13
N THR A 38 -26.55 10.54 10.94
CA THR A 38 -25.43 10.55 11.88
C THR A 38 -24.22 10.13 11.06
N PRO A 39 -23.24 11.02 10.79
CA PRO A 39 -22.05 10.63 10.06
C PRO A 39 -21.37 9.47 10.80
N PRO A 40 -20.80 8.49 10.07
CA PRO A 40 -20.05 7.41 10.72
C PRO A 40 -18.94 8.02 11.58
N PRO A 41 -18.58 7.37 12.71
CA PRO A 41 -17.48 7.85 13.54
C PRO A 41 -16.23 8.02 12.67
N PRO A 42 -15.42 9.08 12.92
CA PRO A 42 -14.19 9.26 12.18
C PRO A 42 -13.34 7.98 12.27
N PRO A 43 -12.65 7.58 11.19
CA PRO A 43 -11.76 6.43 11.25
C PRO A 43 -10.80 6.59 12.44
N PRO A 44 -10.40 5.49 13.11
CA PRO A 44 -9.36 5.57 14.13
C PRO A 44 -8.17 6.33 13.55
N PRO A 45 -7.43 7.12 14.36
CA PRO A 45 -6.35 7.93 13.84
C PRO A 45 -5.43 7.06 12.99
N ALA A 46 -5.35 7.38 11.70
CA ALA A 46 -4.35 6.82 10.81
C ALA A 46 -3.03 6.95 11.54
N PHE A 47 -2.25 5.87 11.58
CA PHE A 47 -0.88 5.92 12.09
C PHE A 47 -0.07 6.86 11.19
N SER A 48 -0.15 8.16 11.47
CA SER A 48 0.61 9.23 10.85
C SER A 48 2.02 9.22 11.42
N GLY A 49 2.75 8.15 11.12
CA GLY A 49 4.18 8.09 11.27
C GLY A 49 4.81 8.00 9.88
N PRO A 50 5.97 8.61 9.64
CA PRO A 50 6.81 8.22 8.51
C PRO A 50 7.24 6.79 8.76
N GLY A 51 6.44 5.82 8.32
CA GLY A 51 6.76 4.41 8.46
C GLY A 51 8.05 4.15 7.72
N THR A 52 9.16 4.06 8.45
CA THR A 52 10.37 3.42 7.97
C THR A 52 10.00 2.02 7.48
N THR A 53 10.75 1.47 6.54
CA THR A 53 10.54 0.10 6.05
C THR A 53 10.46 -0.93 7.20
N ALA A 54 11.09 -0.66 8.34
CA ALA A 54 11.00 -1.42 9.59
C ALA A 54 9.59 -1.50 10.20
N ALA A 55 8.73 -0.49 10.01
CA ALA A 55 7.35 -0.50 10.51
C ALA A 55 6.51 -1.63 9.89
N ALA A 56 6.99 -2.23 8.79
CA ALA A 56 6.29 -3.29 8.09
C ALA A 56 6.23 -4.63 8.84
N LEU A 57 7.14 -4.92 9.77
CA LEU A 57 7.06 -6.17 10.56
C LEU A 57 6.21 -6.03 11.84
N GLY A 58 5.74 -4.82 12.16
CA GLY A 58 5.06 -4.51 13.42
C GLY A 58 6.03 -4.05 14.52
N PRO A 59 5.65 -4.16 15.80
CA PRO A 59 6.49 -3.79 16.93
C PRO A 59 7.81 -4.58 16.94
N LEU A 60 8.93 -3.87 17.10
CA LEU A 60 10.28 -4.43 17.16
C LEU A 60 10.91 -4.16 18.54
N PRO A 61 11.87 -4.99 18.98
CA PRO A 61 12.44 -6.14 18.28
C PRO A 61 11.57 -7.40 18.38
N LEU A 62 11.65 -8.26 17.35
CA LEU A 62 11.12 -9.62 17.44
C LEU A 62 12.18 -10.60 17.94
N SER A 63 11.88 -11.42 18.95
CA SER A 63 12.85 -12.31 19.58
C SER A 63 12.21 -13.60 20.13
N ARG A 64 13.05 -14.54 20.60
CA ARG A 64 12.58 -15.86 21.05
C ARG A 64 11.59 -15.75 22.21
N GLY A 65 10.55 -16.58 22.17
CA GLY A 65 9.47 -16.61 23.17
C GLY A 65 8.23 -15.79 22.77
N GLN A 66 8.37 -14.87 21.82
CA GLN A 66 7.23 -14.14 21.28
C GLN A 66 6.38 -15.01 20.35
N HIS A 67 5.10 -14.67 20.24
CA HIS A 67 4.13 -15.35 19.38
C HIS A 67 3.13 -14.36 18.80
N GLY A 68 2.33 -14.82 17.82
CA GLY A 68 1.25 -14.04 17.22
C GLY A 68 1.53 -13.57 15.79
N VAL A 69 0.76 -12.56 15.38
CA VAL A 69 0.67 -12.12 13.98
C VAL A 69 1.99 -11.58 13.43
N TYR A 70 2.77 -10.86 14.23
CA TYR A 70 4.04 -10.27 13.81
C TYR A 70 5.12 -11.34 13.58
N VAL A 71 5.17 -12.38 14.42
CA VAL A 71 6.07 -13.51 14.24
C VAL A 71 5.69 -14.32 12.99
N ARG A 72 4.39 -14.53 12.76
CA ARG A 72 3.89 -15.19 11.54
C ARG A 72 4.29 -14.40 10.29
N ARG A 73 4.17 -13.07 10.34
CA ARG A 73 4.61 -12.15 9.28
C ARG A 73 6.11 -12.26 9.01
N LEU A 74 6.94 -12.22 10.05
CA LEU A 74 8.38 -12.42 9.94
C LEU A 74 8.72 -13.76 9.24
N GLN A 75 8.10 -14.86 9.67
CA GLN A 75 8.38 -16.19 9.11
C GLN A 75 8.01 -16.27 7.62
N ARG A 76 6.92 -15.63 7.22
CA ARG A 76 6.56 -15.47 5.80
C ARG A 76 7.59 -14.69 5.01
N TRP A 77 7.99 -13.54 5.54
CA TRP A 77 8.97 -12.65 4.91
C TRP A 77 10.32 -13.33 4.70
N LEU A 78 10.77 -14.09 5.69
CA LEU A 78 11.96 -14.94 5.57
C LEU A 78 11.80 -15.97 4.45
N GLY A 79 10.64 -16.61 4.34
CA GLY A 79 10.33 -17.55 3.24
C GLY A 79 10.40 -16.89 1.86
N LEU A 80 9.86 -15.68 1.71
CA LEU A 80 9.86 -14.92 0.45
C LEU A 80 11.28 -14.61 -0.04
N VAL A 81 12.20 -14.31 0.88
CA VAL A 81 13.62 -14.07 0.55
C VAL A 81 14.45 -15.36 0.49
N GLY A 82 13.80 -16.51 0.36
CA GLY A 82 14.46 -17.82 0.18
C GLY A 82 14.98 -18.47 1.47
N ILE A 83 14.71 -17.91 2.65
CA ILE A 83 15.11 -18.50 3.93
C ILE A 83 14.10 -19.55 4.34
N LYS A 84 14.45 -20.82 4.13
CA LYS A 84 13.62 -21.97 4.51
C LYS A 84 13.39 -22.00 6.04
N LEU A 85 12.13 -22.20 6.46
CA LEU A 85 11.73 -22.51 7.83
C LEU A 85 11.02 -23.88 7.86
N PRO A 86 11.37 -24.78 8.78
CA PRO A 86 10.68 -26.05 8.94
C PRO A 86 9.29 -25.86 9.56
N GLY A 87 8.33 -26.68 9.12
CA GLY A 87 6.95 -26.65 9.62
C GLY A 87 6.09 -25.54 9.01
N ARG A 88 4.77 -25.83 8.89
CA ARG A 88 3.75 -24.87 8.42
C ARG A 88 2.99 -24.18 9.56
N ARG A 89 3.15 -24.66 10.81
CA ARG A 89 2.59 -24.02 12.01
C ARG A 89 3.44 -22.82 12.38
N TRP A 90 3.16 -21.69 11.74
CA TRP A 90 3.82 -20.41 12.00
C TRP A 90 3.13 -19.65 13.13
N GLY A 91 3.79 -18.60 13.62
CA GLY A 91 3.31 -17.71 14.67
C GLY A 91 4.02 -17.86 16.02
N ALA A 92 5.03 -18.72 16.16
CA ALA A 92 5.85 -18.83 17.37
C ALA A 92 7.34 -18.59 17.06
N PHE A 93 7.99 -17.71 17.84
CA PHE A 93 9.38 -17.35 17.65
C PHE A 93 10.24 -18.27 18.50
N GLU A 94 10.51 -19.46 17.96
CA GLU A 94 11.31 -20.46 18.65
C GLU A 94 12.75 -20.53 18.13
N ALA A 95 13.47 -21.59 18.52
CA ALA A 95 14.83 -21.88 18.07
C ALA A 95 15.00 -21.85 16.55
N GLN A 96 14.01 -22.39 15.84
CA GLN A 96 14.01 -22.44 14.38
C GLN A 96 13.90 -21.06 13.73
N THR A 97 13.04 -20.19 14.26
CA THR A 97 12.87 -18.82 13.79
C THR A 97 14.15 -18.03 14.05
N ALA A 98 14.74 -18.15 15.25
CA ALA A 98 16.01 -17.50 15.56
C ALA A 98 17.16 -17.96 14.64
N ARG A 99 17.23 -19.26 14.32
CA ARG A 99 18.18 -19.79 13.33
C ARG A 99 17.94 -19.22 11.93
N ALA A 100 16.69 -19.09 11.51
CA ALA A 100 16.33 -18.50 10.23
C ALA A 100 16.72 -17.01 10.15
N VAL A 101 16.44 -16.24 11.20
CA VAL A 101 16.87 -14.83 11.32
C VAL A 101 18.40 -14.73 11.25
N ARG A 102 19.15 -15.58 11.95
CA ARG A 102 20.63 -15.59 11.83
C ARG A 102 21.14 -15.91 10.42
N ARG A 103 20.46 -16.80 9.68
CA ARG A 103 20.81 -17.08 8.28
C ARG A 103 20.58 -15.85 7.40
N PHE A 104 19.45 -15.18 7.60
CA PHE A 104 19.13 -13.94 6.90
C PHE A 104 20.14 -12.83 7.21
N GLN A 105 20.37 -12.55 8.50
CA GLN A 105 21.35 -11.56 8.96
C GLN A 105 22.74 -11.83 8.36
N ARG A 106 23.19 -13.09 8.36
CA ARG A 106 24.45 -13.48 7.71
C ARG A 106 24.45 -13.15 6.22
N ALA A 107 23.38 -13.47 5.50
CA ALA A 107 23.26 -13.19 4.06
C ALA A 107 23.24 -11.68 3.75
N GLN A 108 22.81 -10.86 4.69
CA GLN A 108 22.75 -9.39 4.57
C GLN A 108 23.97 -8.67 5.19
N GLY A 109 24.99 -9.39 5.67
CA GLY A 109 26.15 -8.80 6.33
C GLY A 109 25.87 -8.13 7.68
N LEU A 110 24.76 -8.49 8.35
CA LEU A 110 24.36 -7.96 9.66
C LEU A 110 24.88 -8.81 10.83
N SER A 111 24.89 -8.23 12.02
CA SER A 111 25.11 -8.96 13.27
C SER A 111 24.11 -10.10 13.44
N LYS A 112 24.63 -11.33 13.65
CA LYS A 112 23.84 -12.57 13.70
C LYS A 112 23.19 -12.80 15.08
N THR A 113 22.45 -11.82 15.59
CA THR A 113 21.82 -11.85 16.91
C THR A 113 20.71 -12.91 17.00
N GLY A 114 20.04 -13.21 15.88
CA GLY A 114 18.85 -14.06 15.86
C GLY A 114 17.59 -13.40 16.43
N SER A 115 17.66 -12.11 16.74
CA SER A 115 16.52 -11.21 16.96
C SER A 115 16.35 -10.28 15.76
N VAL A 116 15.14 -9.80 15.51
CA VAL A 116 14.83 -8.85 14.45
C VAL A 116 14.73 -7.48 15.06
N ASP A 117 15.83 -6.73 15.01
CA ASP A 117 15.89 -5.31 15.34
C ASP A 117 15.46 -4.44 14.13
N PRO A 118 15.36 -3.11 14.28
CA PRO A 118 15.01 -2.22 13.16
C PRO A 118 15.90 -2.40 11.92
N ALA A 119 17.21 -2.59 12.11
CA ALA A 119 18.14 -2.78 11.00
C ALA A 119 17.88 -4.10 10.24
N THR A 120 17.58 -5.18 10.95
CA THR A 120 17.20 -6.47 10.36
C THR A 120 15.85 -6.37 9.65
N ALA A 121 14.88 -5.67 10.23
CA ALA A 121 13.57 -5.45 9.62
C ALA A 121 13.68 -4.62 8.32
N ASP A 122 14.46 -3.55 8.33
CA ASP A 122 14.74 -2.74 7.15
C ASP A 122 15.43 -3.55 6.04
N ALA A 123 16.44 -4.36 6.40
CA ALA A 123 17.09 -5.23 5.44
C ALA A 123 16.12 -6.24 4.83
N LEU A 124 15.22 -6.81 5.64
CA LEU A 124 14.24 -7.78 5.15
C LEU A 124 13.21 -7.13 4.23
N ALA A 125 12.74 -5.92 4.58
CA ALA A 125 11.86 -5.12 3.72
C ALA A 125 12.53 -4.77 2.39
N ARG A 126 13.81 -4.35 2.39
CA ARG A 126 14.57 -4.09 1.17
C ARG A 126 14.77 -5.33 0.32
N ALA A 127 15.09 -6.47 0.94
CA ALA A 127 15.27 -7.74 0.23
C ALA A 127 13.97 -8.19 -0.46
N ILE A 128 12.82 -8.00 0.21
CA ILE A 128 11.50 -8.24 -0.38
C ILE A 128 11.18 -7.26 -1.51
N GLY A 129 11.43 -5.97 -1.30
CA GLY A 129 11.23 -4.96 -2.34
C GLY A 129 12.10 -5.20 -3.56
N SER A 130 13.32 -5.71 -3.37
CA SER A 130 14.24 -6.02 -4.47
C SER A 130 13.90 -7.33 -5.19
N LEU A 131 12.84 -8.04 -4.77
CA LEU A 131 12.38 -9.21 -5.52
C LEU A 131 11.83 -8.71 -6.87
N PRO A 132 12.38 -9.19 -8.00
CA PRO A 132 11.89 -8.80 -9.31
C PRO A 132 10.45 -9.29 -9.50
N GLY A 133 9.68 -8.54 -10.29
CA GLY A 133 8.46 -9.05 -10.91
C GLY A 133 7.20 -8.22 -10.70
N LEU A 134 7.23 -7.14 -9.90
CA LEU A 134 6.09 -6.23 -9.77
C LEU A 134 6.38 -4.81 -10.28
N VAL A 135 5.50 -4.26 -11.10
CA VAL A 135 5.49 -2.84 -11.52
C VAL A 135 4.61 -2.00 -10.60
N PHE A 136 4.77 -0.67 -10.63
CA PHE A 136 3.96 0.22 -9.81
C PHE A 136 2.53 0.30 -10.36
N PRO A 137 1.48 0.13 -9.52
CA PRO A 137 0.12 -0.14 -9.99
C PRO A 137 -0.66 1.08 -10.47
N ILE A 138 -0.10 2.30 -10.44
CA ILE A 138 -0.76 3.50 -10.96
C ILE A 138 0.09 4.14 -12.06
N THR A 139 -0.54 4.43 -13.19
CA THR A 139 0.06 5.20 -14.28
C THR A 139 -0.84 6.39 -14.67
N PRO A 140 -0.26 7.55 -15.00
CA PRO A 140 1.16 7.88 -14.99
C PRO A 140 1.66 8.26 -13.60
N LEU A 141 2.90 7.90 -13.26
CA LEU A 141 3.49 8.11 -11.92
C LEU A 141 3.39 9.56 -11.39
N ARG A 142 3.36 10.56 -12.28
CA ARG A 142 3.25 11.99 -11.92
C ARG A 142 1.96 12.33 -11.15
N VAL A 143 0.93 11.49 -11.22
CA VAL A 143 -0.34 11.71 -10.52
C VAL A 143 -0.37 11.03 -9.15
N VAL A 144 0.74 10.47 -8.69
CA VAL A 144 0.81 9.69 -7.44
C VAL A 144 1.38 10.55 -6.34
N LEU A 145 0.67 10.66 -5.21
CA LEU A 145 1.24 11.31 -4.03
C LEU A 145 2.31 10.42 -3.39
N GLY A 146 3.36 11.06 -2.85
CA GLY A 146 4.53 10.35 -2.34
C GLY A 146 4.22 9.45 -1.13
N PRO A 147 5.10 8.50 -0.78
CA PRO A 147 4.83 7.47 0.24
C PRO A 147 4.52 7.93 1.67
N SER A 148 4.71 9.21 1.97
CA SER A 148 4.27 9.81 3.24
C SER A 148 2.75 10.01 3.33
N SER A 149 2.04 9.91 2.21
CA SER A 149 0.58 10.04 2.12
C SER A 149 -0.16 8.70 2.09
N TRP A 150 0.56 7.58 2.00
CA TRP A 150 -0.04 6.26 1.87
C TRP A 150 -0.50 5.73 3.22
N THR A 151 -1.70 5.20 3.30
CA THR A 151 -2.25 4.56 4.50
C THR A 151 -2.26 3.04 4.36
N LEU A 152 -2.45 2.34 5.48
CA LEU A 152 -2.47 0.89 5.54
C LEU A 152 -3.77 0.44 6.19
N ASP A 153 -4.45 -0.50 5.54
CA ASP A 153 -5.67 -1.12 5.99
C ASP A 153 -5.63 -2.64 5.69
N GLN A 154 -6.57 -3.19 4.90
CA GLN A 154 -6.45 -4.52 4.30
C GLN A 154 -5.21 -4.60 3.36
N GLY A 155 -4.86 -3.48 2.74
CA GLY A 155 -3.79 -3.30 1.76
C GLY A 155 -3.03 -2.00 1.96
N VAL A 156 -2.97 -1.18 0.92
CA VAL A 156 -2.27 0.10 0.87
C VAL A 156 -3.09 1.08 0.05
N ASP A 157 -3.58 2.13 0.70
CA ASP A 157 -4.19 3.25 -0.01
C ASP A 157 -3.10 4.14 -0.59
N ILE A 158 -3.17 4.39 -1.90
CA ILE A 158 -2.26 5.24 -2.64
C ILE A 158 -3.09 6.39 -3.26
N PRO A 159 -3.10 7.57 -2.63
CA PRO A 159 -3.89 8.69 -3.12
C PRO A 159 -3.26 9.34 -4.35
N THR A 160 -4.11 9.92 -5.19
CA THR A 160 -3.69 10.62 -6.39
C THR A 160 -3.60 12.13 -6.16
N LEU A 161 -2.62 12.77 -6.82
CA LEU A 161 -2.45 14.22 -6.82
C LEU A 161 -3.63 14.88 -7.52
N ASN A 162 -4.20 15.92 -6.91
CA ASN A 162 -5.35 16.67 -7.43
C ASN A 162 -6.57 15.80 -7.76
N ALA A 163 -6.78 14.70 -7.01
CA ALA A 163 -7.86 13.75 -7.25
C ALA A 163 -7.89 13.27 -8.72
N ALA A 164 -6.72 12.91 -9.25
CA ALA A 164 -6.64 12.29 -10.56
C ALA A 164 -7.38 10.94 -10.54
N CYS A 165 -8.27 10.77 -11.50
CA CYS A 165 -9.16 9.62 -11.63
C CYS A 165 -9.55 9.47 -13.10
N GLY A 166 -10.18 8.34 -13.43
CA GLY A 166 -10.59 8.02 -14.78
C GLY A 166 -9.39 8.00 -15.74
N THR A 167 -9.56 8.56 -16.92
CA THR A 167 -8.48 8.70 -17.93
C THR A 167 -7.25 9.49 -17.48
N ARG A 168 -7.30 10.16 -16.31
CA ARG A 168 -6.14 10.85 -15.72
C ARG A 168 -5.28 9.95 -14.82
N ALA A 169 -5.79 8.79 -14.39
CA ALA A 169 -5.08 7.84 -13.54
C ALA A 169 -5.61 6.42 -13.77
N TYR A 170 -4.78 5.56 -14.34
CA TYR A 170 -5.08 4.16 -14.60
C TYR A 170 -4.44 3.26 -13.55
N GLU A 171 -5.15 2.19 -13.22
CA GLU A 171 -4.63 1.04 -12.51
C GLU A 171 -4.06 0.04 -13.51
N VAL A 172 -2.85 -0.44 -13.25
CA VAL A 172 -2.17 -1.40 -14.12
C VAL A 172 -1.87 -2.70 -13.39
N ALA A 173 -1.84 -3.80 -14.13
CA ALA A 173 -1.45 -5.10 -13.60
C ALA A 173 -0.03 -5.03 -13.04
N VAL A 174 0.15 -5.29 -11.74
CA VAL A 174 1.47 -5.29 -11.11
C VAL A 174 2.36 -6.40 -11.67
N GLY A 175 1.80 -7.51 -12.16
CA GLY A 175 2.54 -8.65 -12.66
C GLY A 175 1.71 -9.46 -13.66
N GLY A 176 2.38 -10.34 -14.40
CA GLY A 176 1.70 -11.25 -15.32
C GLY A 176 0.75 -12.21 -14.59
N GLY A 177 -0.49 -12.31 -15.07
CA GLY A 177 -1.52 -13.11 -14.42
C GLY A 177 -2.85 -13.11 -15.16
N THR A 178 -3.85 -13.74 -14.55
CA THR A 178 -5.23 -13.78 -15.07
C THR A 178 -6.16 -12.96 -14.18
N ILE A 179 -7.03 -12.13 -14.76
CA ILE A 179 -8.14 -11.50 -14.04
C ILE A 179 -9.14 -12.58 -13.69
N VAL A 180 -9.33 -12.85 -12.41
CA VAL A 180 -10.13 -13.98 -11.92
C VAL A 180 -11.43 -13.56 -11.23
N LYS A 181 -11.57 -12.26 -10.95
CA LYS A 181 -12.76 -11.69 -10.32
C LYS A 181 -12.84 -10.20 -10.63
N GLU A 182 -14.07 -9.72 -10.74
CA GLU A 182 -14.43 -8.31 -10.76
C GLU A 182 -15.47 -8.08 -9.65
N GLY A 183 -15.42 -6.91 -9.02
CA GLY A 183 -16.34 -6.49 -7.97
C GLY A 183 -15.93 -6.99 -6.60
N ILE A 184 -15.79 -6.08 -5.64
CA ILE A 184 -15.37 -6.37 -4.27
C ILE A 184 -16.22 -5.50 -3.34
N ASP A 185 -16.92 -6.14 -2.38
CA ASP A 185 -17.77 -5.44 -1.42
C ASP A 185 -16.98 -4.36 -0.68
N GLY A 186 -17.51 -3.14 -0.68
CA GLY A 186 -16.87 -1.96 -0.09
C GLY A 186 -15.77 -1.32 -0.94
N PHE A 187 -15.22 -2.02 -1.93
CA PHE A 187 -14.14 -1.51 -2.79
C PHE A 187 -14.60 -1.18 -4.22
N GLY A 188 -15.83 -1.53 -4.59
CA GLY A 188 -16.41 -1.15 -5.87
C GLY A 188 -16.82 -2.37 -6.71
N SER A 189 -17.89 -2.21 -7.48
CA SER A 189 -18.46 -3.29 -8.30
C SER A 189 -17.58 -3.69 -9.49
N GLN A 190 -16.57 -2.87 -9.83
CA GLN A 190 -15.66 -3.10 -10.96
C GLN A 190 -14.21 -3.32 -10.54
N ALA A 191 -13.99 -3.54 -9.23
CA ALA A 191 -12.67 -3.77 -8.65
C ALA A 191 -12.06 -5.10 -9.14
N PRO A 192 -10.97 -5.10 -9.92
CA PRO A 192 -10.41 -6.33 -10.47
C PRO A 192 -9.55 -7.08 -9.44
N VAL A 193 -9.45 -8.40 -9.62
CA VAL A 193 -8.51 -9.26 -8.91
C VAL A 193 -7.71 -10.09 -9.92
N ILE A 194 -6.38 -10.01 -9.85
CA ILE A 194 -5.46 -10.78 -10.68
C ILE A 194 -4.84 -11.92 -9.87
N ARG A 195 -4.87 -13.14 -10.40
CA ARG A 195 -4.06 -14.25 -9.92
C ARG A 195 -2.73 -14.28 -10.68
N LEU A 196 -1.62 -14.11 -9.97
CA LEU A 196 -0.27 -14.05 -10.56
C LEU A 196 0.21 -15.42 -11.03
N ASP A 197 0.89 -15.48 -12.16
CA ASP A 197 1.36 -16.75 -12.75
C ASP A 197 2.71 -17.22 -12.24
N SER A 198 3.61 -16.27 -11.98
CA SER A 198 5.04 -16.56 -11.82
C SER A 198 5.70 -15.72 -10.74
N GLY A 199 7.00 -15.96 -10.53
CA GLY A 199 7.80 -15.28 -9.53
C GLY A 199 7.49 -15.72 -8.09
N PRO A 200 8.04 -15.03 -7.08
CA PRO A 200 7.88 -15.39 -5.66
C PRO A 200 6.45 -15.25 -5.15
N TYR A 201 5.56 -14.65 -5.95
CA TYR A 201 4.15 -14.43 -5.65
C TYR A 201 3.19 -15.26 -6.50
N ALA A 202 3.71 -16.20 -7.30
CA ALA A 202 2.90 -17.10 -8.12
C ALA A 202 1.74 -17.74 -7.34
N GLY A 203 0.56 -17.75 -7.93
CA GLY A 203 -0.67 -18.29 -7.36
C GLY A 203 -1.34 -17.42 -6.30
N ARG A 204 -0.75 -16.27 -5.94
CA ARG A 204 -1.39 -15.27 -5.06
C ARG A 204 -2.27 -14.34 -5.89
N TYR A 205 -3.24 -13.74 -5.21
CA TYR A 205 -4.24 -12.84 -5.76
C TYR A 205 -3.91 -11.41 -5.35
N VAL A 206 -3.83 -10.52 -6.32
CA VAL A 206 -3.70 -9.08 -6.16
C VAL A 206 -5.05 -8.45 -6.44
N TYR A 207 -5.60 -7.72 -5.48
CA TYR A 207 -6.85 -6.99 -5.67
C TYR A 207 -6.57 -5.50 -5.81
N TYR A 208 -7.39 -4.84 -6.61
CA TYR A 208 -7.37 -3.40 -6.83
C TYR A 208 -8.75 -2.85 -6.47
N GLY A 209 -8.78 -2.00 -5.46
CA GLY A 209 -9.98 -1.40 -4.91
C GLY A 209 -10.15 0.04 -5.37
N HIS A 210 -11.39 0.50 -5.30
CA HIS A 210 -11.86 1.81 -5.74
C HIS A 210 -11.66 2.06 -7.25
N ALA A 211 -11.65 0.97 -8.02
CA ALA A 211 -11.50 0.97 -9.46
C ALA A 211 -12.86 1.11 -10.18
N ALA A 212 -12.96 2.04 -11.13
CA ALA A 212 -14.10 2.15 -12.04
C ALA A 212 -13.77 3.06 -13.25
N PRO A 213 -13.98 2.61 -14.51
CA PRO A 213 -14.41 1.27 -14.89
C PRO A 213 -13.28 0.24 -14.87
N ALA A 214 -13.63 -1.05 -14.80
CA ALA A 214 -12.74 -2.12 -15.26
C ALA A 214 -12.56 -1.98 -16.78
N LEU A 215 -11.32 -2.15 -17.26
CA LEU A 215 -10.98 -2.06 -18.68
C LEU A 215 -10.91 -3.43 -19.35
N GLU A 216 -10.68 -4.47 -18.55
CA GLU A 216 -10.49 -5.84 -19.04
C GLU A 216 -11.43 -6.81 -18.29
N PRO A 217 -12.07 -7.77 -19.00
CA PRO A 217 -13.02 -8.69 -18.39
C PRO A 217 -12.32 -9.80 -17.58
N VAL A 218 -13.10 -10.45 -16.69
CA VAL A 218 -12.69 -11.68 -16.03
C VAL A 218 -12.37 -12.77 -17.06
N GLY A 219 -11.24 -13.45 -16.87
CA GLY A 219 -10.66 -14.44 -17.78
C GLY A 219 -9.53 -13.89 -18.64
N THR A 220 -9.38 -12.56 -18.75
CA THR A 220 -8.27 -11.95 -19.50
C THR A 220 -6.94 -12.26 -18.82
N HIS A 221 -5.96 -12.69 -19.64
CA HIS A 221 -4.56 -12.77 -19.25
C HIS A 221 -3.90 -11.41 -19.52
N VAL A 222 -3.20 -10.88 -18.53
CA VAL A 222 -2.56 -9.57 -18.55
C VAL A 222 -1.07 -9.70 -18.24
N SER A 223 -0.28 -8.82 -18.82
CA SER A 223 1.13 -8.63 -18.54
C SER A 223 1.35 -7.49 -17.55
N ALA A 224 2.52 -7.47 -16.91
CA ALA A 224 2.87 -6.39 -16.00
C ALA A 224 2.87 -5.03 -16.72
N GLY A 225 2.09 -4.08 -16.23
CA GLY A 225 1.94 -2.73 -16.79
C GLY A 225 0.74 -2.54 -17.71
N ASP A 226 0.03 -3.61 -18.07
CA ASP A 226 -1.21 -3.50 -18.84
C ASP A 226 -2.26 -2.73 -18.03
N PRO A 227 -2.95 -1.72 -18.61
CA PRO A 227 -4.09 -1.08 -17.97
C PRO A 227 -5.22 -2.10 -17.75
N ILE A 228 -5.74 -2.16 -16.53
CA ILE A 228 -6.80 -3.11 -16.15
C ILE A 228 -8.05 -2.41 -15.61
N ALA A 229 -7.90 -1.20 -15.10
CA ALA A 229 -9.00 -0.36 -14.63
C ALA A 229 -8.59 1.11 -14.63
N GLU A 230 -9.56 2.00 -14.46
CA GLU A 230 -9.30 3.38 -14.08
C GLU A 230 -9.43 3.55 -12.56
N VAL A 231 -8.62 4.44 -11.97
CA VAL A 231 -8.84 4.88 -10.60
C VAL A 231 -10.21 5.57 -10.56
N GLY A 232 -11.10 5.08 -9.70
CA GLY A 232 -12.49 5.53 -9.63
C GLY A 232 -12.65 7.03 -9.38
N CYS A 233 -13.54 7.66 -10.13
CA CYS A 233 -13.91 9.05 -9.90
C CYS A 233 -15.06 9.17 -8.89
N GLY A 234 -14.92 10.08 -7.93
CA GLY A 234 -15.95 10.33 -6.92
C GLY A 234 -16.07 9.17 -5.93
N SER A 235 -17.30 8.74 -5.65
CA SER A 235 -17.53 7.64 -4.71
C SER A 235 -17.57 6.28 -5.41
N VAL A 236 -16.57 5.43 -5.16
CA VAL A 236 -16.52 4.05 -5.63
C VAL A 236 -16.36 3.12 -4.43
N GLY A 237 -17.33 2.24 -4.21
CA GLY A 237 -17.42 1.51 -2.95
C GLY A 237 -17.70 2.47 -1.78
N ILE A 238 -16.94 2.34 -0.69
CA ILE A 238 -17.03 3.24 0.49
C ILE A 238 -16.13 4.47 0.40
N SER A 239 -15.23 4.54 -0.58
CA SER A 239 -14.37 5.69 -0.76
C SER A 239 -15.14 6.87 -1.33
N SER A 240 -14.83 8.08 -0.88
CA SER A 240 -15.35 9.35 -1.43
C SER A 240 -14.27 10.19 -2.13
N THR A 241 -13.02 9.72 -2.15
CA THR A 241 -11.88 10.43 -2.75
C THR A 241 -11.06 9.49 -3.66
N PRO A 242 -10.64 9.93 -4.86
CA PRO A 242 -9.85 9.08 -5.74
C PRO A 242 -8.52 8.61 -5.13
N HIS A 243 -8.40 7.30 -4.99
CA HIS A 243 -7.17 6.59 -4.63
C HIS A 243 -7.27 5.15 -5.13
N LEU A 244 -6.13 4.49 -5.26
CA LEU A 244 -6.06 3.03 -5.39
C LEU A 244 -6.00 2.45 -3.99
N GLU A 245 -6.78 1.41 -3.71
CA GLU A 245 -6.46 0.45 -2.64
C GLU A 245 -5.85 -0.79 -3.30
N ILE A 246 -4.67 -1.23 -2.86
CA ILE A 246 -4.04 -2.44 -3.41
C ILE A 246 -3.60 -3.40 -2.33
N GLY A 247 -3.85 -4.69 -2.55
CA GLY A 247 -3.30 -5.72 -1.66
C GLY A 247 -3.02 -7.04 -2.33
N ILE A 248 -2.24 -7.88 -1.65
CA ILE A 248 -1.88 -9.23 -2.09
C ILE A 248 -2.19 -10.25 -1.00
N ASN A 249 -3.01 -11.25 -1.32
CA ASN A 249 -3.48 -12.23 -0.34
C ASN A 249 -2.37 -13.14 0.18
N GLU A 250 -2.53 -13.79 1.33
CA GLU A 250 -1.56 -14.78 1.82
C GLU A 250 -1.40 -15.97 0.85
N PRO A 251 -0.25 -16.69 0.84
CA PRO A 251 -0.11 -17.92 0.05
C PRO A 251 -1.24 -18.92 0.36
N GLY A 252 -1.96 -19.35 -0.67
CA GLY A 252 -3.13 -20.24 -0.53
C GLY A 252 -4.42 -19.55 -0.06
N GLY A 253 -4.44 -18.22 0.06
CA GLY A 253 -5.66 -17.46 0.34
C GLY A 253 -6.62 -17.40 -0.86
N GLY A 254 -7.83 -16.91 -0.60
CA GLY A 254 -8.85 -16.65 -1.64
C GLY A 254 -8.64 -15.35 -2.41
N PRO A 255 -9.52 -15.05 -3.39
CA PRO A 255 -9.37 -13.93 -4.31
C PRO A 255 -9.54 -12.54 -3.67
N CYS A 256 -10.24 -12.42 -2.55
CA CYS A 256 -10.24 -11.20 -1.73
C CYS A 256 -10.88 -11.47 -0.36
N CYS A 257 -10.67 -10.65 0.68
CA CYS A 257 -9.57 -9.72 0.89
C CYS A 257 -8.87 -10.10 2.21
N PRO A 258 -7.58 -9.79 2.38
CA PRO A 258 -6.89 -10.04 3.64
C PRO A 258 -7.57 -9.28 4.79
N SER A 259 -7.49 -9.82 6.02
CA SER A 259 -7.87 -9.06 7.21
C SER A 259 -6.99 -7.83 7.38
N PHE A 260 -7.52 -6.79 8.04
CA PHE A 260 -6.79 -5.55 8.32
C PHE A 260 -5.38 -5.81 8.85
N GLY A 261 -4.38 -5.25 8.17
CA GLY A 261 -2.97 -5.35 8.51
C GLY A 261 -2.32 -6.72 8.26
N ALA A 262 -3.04 -7.73 7.76
CA ALA A 262 -2.48 -9.07 7.57
C ALA A 262 -1.30 -9.05 6.58
N THR A 263 -1.50 -8.41 5.43
CA THR A 263 -0.55 -8.31 4.32
C THR A 263 -0.18 -6.87 3.95
N ALA A 264 -0.90 -5.86 4.45
CA ALA A 264 -0.68 -4.44 4.19
C ALA A 264 0.80 -4.02 4.24
N SER A 265 1.52 -4.46 5.26
CA SER A 265 2.93 -4.14 5.40
C SER A 265 3.84 -4.76 4.33
N LEU A 266 3.53 -5.99 3.86
CA LEU A 266 4.23 -6.61 2.74
C LEU A 266 3.97 -5.81 1.47
N VAL A 267 2.70 -5.51 1.23
CA VAL A 267 2.27 -4.74 0.06
C VAL A 267 2.95 -3.39 0.06
N ARG A 268 3.03 -2.70 1.20
CA ARG A 268 3.72 -1.42 1.32
C ARG A 268 5.18 -1.52 0.88
N SER A 269 5.92 -2.53 1.34
CA SER A 269 7.31 -2.72 0.92
C SER A 269 7.46 -2.99 -0.58
N LEU A 270 6.51 -3.73 -1.15
CA LEU A 270 6.46 -3.97 -2.59
C LEU A 270 6.16 -2.68 -3.37
N MET A 271 5.15 -1.93 -2.95
CA MET A 271 4.76 -0.67 -3.58
C MET A 271 5.86 0.39 -3.48
N LEU A 272 6.56 0.49 -2.35
CA LEU A 272 7.71 1.38 -2.20
C LEU A 272 8.83 1.04 -3.19
N SER A 273 9.11 -0.24 -3.38
CA SER A 273 10.14 -0.68 -4.33
C SER A 273 9.71 -0.40 -5.77
N ALA A 274 8.49 -0.80 -6.13
CA ALA A 274 7.93 -0.56 -7.46
C ALA A 274 7.87 0.94 -7.79
N TYR A 275 7.49 1.77 -6.82
CA TYR A 275 7.49 3.23 -6.94
C TYR A 275 8.88 3.80 -7.18
N SER A 276 9.88 3.34 -6.41
CA SER A 276 11.27 3.74 -6.62
C SER A 276 11.80 3.29 -7.99
N ALA A 277 11.47 2.08 -8.43
CA ALA A 277 11.86 1.54 -9.72
C ALA A 277 11.23 2.31 -10.90
N ALA A 278 10.00 2.81 -10.71
CA ALA A 278 9.32 3.68 -11.67
C ALA A 278 9.87 5.13 -11.72
N GLY A 279 10.85 5.48 -10.87
CA GLY A 279 11.44 6.83 -10.78
C GLY A 279 10.80 7.73 -9.72
N GLY A 280 9.99 7.17 -8.83
CA GLY A 280 9.35 7.88 -7.72
C GLY A 280 10.36 8.33 -6.67
N LYS A 281 10.13 9.52 -6.09
CA LYS A 281 11.03 10.07 -5.07
C LYS A 281 10.63 9.56 -3.68
N PRO A 282 11.57 9.02 -2.88
CA PRO A 282 11.26 8.55 -1.53
C PRO A 282 10.72 9.71 -0.67
N ALA A 283 9.96 9.37 0.38
CA ALA A 283 9.53 10.34 1.36
C ALA A 283 10.76 11.08 1.92
N THR A 284 10.86 12.38 1.67
CA THR A 284 11.94 13.19 2.24
C THR A 284 11.76 13.23 3.74
N THR A 285 12.61 12.51 4.48
CA THR A 285 12.82 12.83 5.90
C THR A 285 13.32 14.27 5.93
N ALA A 286 12.55 15.18 6.54
CA ALA A 286 13.02 16.52 6.81
C ALA A 286 14.37 16.40 7.53
N ARG A 287 15.46 16.66 6.80
CA ARG A 287 16.80 16.67 7.39
C ARG A 287 16.75 17.82 8.38
N HIS A 288 16.72 17.53 9.68
CA HIS A 288 16.85 18.56 10.71
C HIS A 288 18.12 19.35 10.38
N ARG A 289 17.94 20.55 9.80
CA ARG A 289 19.02 21.53 9.74
C ARG A 289 19.37 21.78 11.20
N ARG A 290 20.57 21.35 11.62
CA ARG A 290 21.13 21.76 12.92
C ARG A 290 20.99 23.29 12.97
N PRO A 291 20.46 23.87 14.06
CA PRO A 291 20.41 25.30 14.19
C PRO A 291 21.85 25.81 14.03
N SER A 292 22.06 26.69 13.06
CA SER A 292 23.28 27.45 12.92
C SER A 292 23.45 28.26 14.20
N THR A 293 24.35 27.81 15.08
CA THR A 293 24.82 28.63 16.20
C THR A 293 25.57 29.82 15.62
N HIS A 294 24.88 30.95 15.46
CA HIS A 294 25.53 32.24 15.27
C HIS A 294 26.28 32.57 16.56
N HIS A 295 27.58 32.27 16.59
CA HIS A 295 28.47 32.87 17.57
C HIS A 295 28.65 34.34 17.23
N THR A 296 27.92 35.20 17.94
CA THR A 296 28.14 36.64 17.97
C THR A 296 29.54 36.89 18.50
N ARG A 297 30.49 37.17 17.60
CA ARG A 297 31.86 37.54 17.97
C ARG A 297 31.84 38.94 18.58
N ALA A 298 31.83 39.02 19.91
CA ALA A 298 31.96 40.27 20.65
C ALA A 298 33.29 40.96 20.26
N ARG A 299 33.19 42.14 19.62
CA ARG A 299 34.32 43.03 19.37
C ARG A 299 34.77 43.62 20.71
N ARG A 300 35.88 43.12 21.25
CA ARG A 300 36.61 43.77 22.35
C ARG A 300 37.49 44.89 21.77
N SER A 301 37.12 46.13 22.03
CA SER A 301 37.95 47.32 21.78
C SER A 301 39.17 47.31 22.71
N ARG A 302 40.38 47.16 22.17
CA ARG A 302 41.62 47.38 22.91
C ARG A 302 41.95 48.88 22.91
N ARG A 303 41.89 49.47 24.10
CA ARG A 303 42.24 50.84 24.43
C ARG A 303 43.77 50.96 24.55
N ALA A 304 44.36 51.96 23.88
CA ALA A 304 45.79 52.24 23.87
C ALA A 304 46.27 52.84 25.21
N ARG A 305 47.39 52.30 25.72
CA ARG A 305 48.37 52.90 26.67
C ARG A 305 49.67 52.17 26.36
N GLY A 306 50.83 52.74 26.11
CA GLY A 306 51.38 54.08 26.28
C GLY A 306 52.87 53.83 26.52
N SER A 307 53.75 54.12 25.56
CA SER A 307 55.20 53.91 25.70
C SER A 307 55.90 55.25 25.95
N ARG A 308 56.53 55.38 27.13
CA ARG A 308 57.54 56.40 27.42
C ARG A 308 58.87 55.71 27.76
N ARG A 309 59.77 55.71 26.78
CA ARG A 309 61.14 56.26 26.78
C ARG A 309 62.10 55.93 27.95
N ALA A 310 63.21 55.26 27.63
CA ALA A 310 64.61 55.58 28.03
C ALA A 310 65.57 54.70 27.18
N ARG A 311 66.47 55.26 26.34
CA ARG A 311 67.92 55.54 26.60
C ARG A 311 68.66 54.28 27.13
N ARG A 312 69.83 53.82 26.66
CA ARG A 312 70.94 54.47 25.95
C ARG A 312 72.00 53.39 25.56
N SER A 313 72.75 53.67 24.49
CA SER A 313 74.19 53.42 24.25
C SER A 313 74.80 52.02 24.10
N GLY A 314 75.66 51.89 23.08
CA GLY A 314 76.82 50.99 23.07
C GLY A 314 77.07 50.35 21.71
N GLY A 315 77.85 51.00 20.84
CA GLY A 315 78.36 50.36 19.63
C GLY A 315 79.70 49.68 19.90
N ALA A 316 80.01 48.63 19.13
CA ALA A 316 81.31 48.35 18.52
C ALA A 316 81.35 46.91 18.00
N ARG A 317 81.45 46.77 16.68
CA ARG A 317 82.25 45.78 15.92
C ARG A 317 82.44 44.40 16.59
N ARG A 318 81.70 43.40 16.13
CA ARG A 318 82.06 42.37 15.13
C ARG A 318 80.95 41.32 15.10
#